data_AF-A0A938DQ00-F1
#
_entry.id   AF-A0A938DQ00-F1
#
_cell.length_a   1.000
_cell.length_b   1.000
_cell.length_c   1.000
_cell.angle_alpha   90.00
_cell.angle_beta   90.00
_cell.angle_gamma   90.00
#
_symmetry.space_group_name_H-M   'P 1'
#
loop_
_entity.id
_entity.type
_entity.pdbx_description
1 polymer ?
#
loop_
_entity_poly.entity_id
_entity_poly.type
_entity_poly.pdbx_seq_one_letter_code
_entity_poly.pdbx_strand_id
1 'polypeptide(L)' 'AAVAALGAIGDPAGLDAILAACTDKPAVRRRAVLALAPFDGPTVEAAIDAALGDRDWQVRQAAEDLRGTGDPDVDPG' A
#
# COMPACT_ATOMS: atom_id res chain seq x y z
N ALA A 1 -16.27 7.67 -7.60
CA ALA A 1 -16.63 6.28 -7.27
C ALA A 1 -15.78 5.24 -8.03
N ALA A 2 -14.47 5.46 -8.26
CA ALA A 2 -13.69 4.56 -9.14
C ALA A 2 -12.64 3.69 -8.43
N VAL A 3 -12.31 3.95 -7.16
CA VAL A 3 -11.21 3.22 -6.47
C VAL A 3 -11.70 1.98 -5.73
N ALA A 4 -13.00 1.89 -5.43
CA ALA A 4 -13.57 0.73 -4.75
C ALA A 4 -13.63 -0.53 -5.62
N ALA A 5 -13.40 -0.42 -6.94
CA ALA A 5 -13.50 -1.56 -7.86
C ALA A 5 -12.14 -2.17 -8.26
N LEU A 6 -11.00 -1.50 -8.02
CA LEU A 6 -9.70 -1.96 -8.51
C LEU A 6 -8.97 -2.94 -7.57
N GLY A 7 -9.36 -3.01 -6.29
CA GLY A 7 -8.76 -3.96 -5.34
C GLY A 7 -9.36 -5.37 -5.38
N ALA A 8 -10.36 -5.64 -6.24
CA ALA A 8 -11.13 -6.88 -6.20
C ALA A 8 -10.53 -8.04 -7.00
N ILE A 9 -9.45 -7.83 -7.75
CA ILE A 9 -8.91 -8.88 -8.62
C ILE A 9 -7.39 -8.87 -8.42
N GLY A 10 -6.87 -9.88 -7.75
CA GLY A 10 -5.43 -10.19 -7.68
C GLY A 10 -4.86 -10.61 -9.03
N ASP A 11 -5.10 -9.80 -10.06
CA ASP A 11 -4.51 -9.89 -11.38
C ASP A 11 -3.12 -9.20 -11.31
N PRO A 12 -2.06 -9.76 -11.91
CA PRO A 12 -0.79 -9.04 -12.06
C PRO A 12 -0.94 -7.69 -12.79
N ALA A 13 -1.95 -7.50 -13.65
CA ALA A 13 -2.31 -6.18 -14.19
C ALA A 13 -2.85 -5.20 -13.12
N GLY A 14 -3.27 -5.73 -11.98
CA GLY A 14 -3.69 -4.98 -10.81
C GLY A 14 -2.51 -4.32 -10.09
N LEU A 15 -1.32 -4.93 -10.06
CA LEU A 15 -0.18 -4.35 -9.34
C LEU A 15 0.26 -3.02 -9.97
N ASP A 16 0.43 -2.95 -11.28
CA ASP A 16 0.80 -1.70 -11.97
C ASP A 16 -0.27 -0.62 -11.78
N ALA A 17 -1.55 -1.00 -11.80
CA ALA A 17 -2.65 -0.07 -11.53
C ALA A 17 -2.67 0.44 -10.09
N ILE A 18 -2.36 -0.42 -9.11
CA ILE A 18 -2.23 -0.06 -7.70
C ILE A 18 -1.03 0.87 -7.49
N LEU A 19 0.12 0.56 -8.08
CA LEU A 19 1.32 1.40 -8.02
C LEU A 19 1.06 2.79 -8.61
N ALA A 20 0.33 2.88 -9.74
CA ALA A 20 -0.09 4.17 -10.29
C ALA A 20 -1.01 4.93 -9.32
N ALA A 21 -1.96 4.23 -8.67
CA ALA A 21 -2.88 4.82 -7.71
C ALA A 21 -2.20 5.35 -6.43
N CYS A 22 -0.99 4.88 -6.09
CA CYS A 22 -0.16 5.44 -5.02
C CYS A 22 0.28 6.89 -5.27
N THR A 23 0.07 7.45 -6.46
CA THR A 23 0.39 8.84 -6.80
C THR A 23 -0.84 9.74 -6.99
N ASP A 24 -2.05 9.21 -6.83
CA ASP A 24 -3.31 9.93 -7.05
C ASP A 24 -3.68 10.79 -5.80
N LYS A 25 -4.95 11.18 -5.67
CA LYS A 25 -5.47 11.98 -4.56
C LYS A 25 -5.37 11.22 -3.23
N PRO A 26 -5.30 11.91 -2.08
CA PRO A 26 -5.01 11.26 -0.80
C PRO A 26 -5.91 10.07 -0.44
N ALA A 27 -7.22 10.20 -0.71
CA ALA A 27 -8.19 9.14 -0.49
C ALA A 27 -7.96 7.88 -1.37
N VAL A 28 -7.32 8.05 -2.52
CA VAL A 28 -6.96 6.98 -3.47
C VAL A 28 -5.63 6.35 -3.05
N ARG A 29 -4.62 7.16 -2.74
CA ARG A 29 -3.30 6.66 -2.29
C ARG A 29 -3.42 5.75 -1.09
N ARG A 30 -4.23 6.13 -0.08
CA ARG A 30 -4.47 5.28 1.09
C ARG A 30 -5.01 3.90 0.71
N ARG A 31 -5.97 3.84 -0.22
CA ARG A 31 -6.55 2.58 -0.67
C ARG A 31 -5.55 1.77 -1.48
N ALA A 32 -4.73 2.42 -2.29
CA ALA A 32 -3.67 1.79 -3.05
C ALA A 32 -2.64 1.14 -2.14
N VAL A 33 -2.16 1.84 -1.11
CA VAL A 33 -1.22 1.30 -0.11
C VAL A 33 -1.79 0.06 0.57
N LEU A 34 -3.05 0.10 1.04
CA LEU A 34 -3.68 -1.08 1.64
C LEU A 34 -3.84 -2.25 0.65
N ALA A 35 -4.06 -1.94 -0.63
CA ALA A 35 -4.17 -2.95 -1.68
C ALA A 35 -2.83 -3.60 -2.05
N LEU A 36 -1.70 -3.07 -1.57
CA LEU A 36 -0.37 -3.68 -1.73
C LEU A 36 -0.15 -4.87 -0.78
N ALA A 37 -0.98 -5.04 0.25
CA ALA A 37 -0.80 -6.08 1.28
C ALA A 37 -0.63 -7.53 0.77
N PRO A 38 -1.29 -8.00 -0.30
CA PRO A 38 -1.09 -9.36 -0.82
C PRO A 38 0.05 -9.46 -1.84
N PHE A 39 0.79 -8.37 -2.10
CA PHE A 39 1.87 -8.34 -3.09
C PHE A 39 3.22 -8.19 -2.38
N ASP A 40 4.23 -8.88 -2.92
CA ASP A 40 5.60 -8.81 -2.45
C ASP A 40 6.54 -8.38 -3.58
N GLY A 41 7.67 -7.80 -3.22
CA GLY A 41 8.77 -7.52 -4.14
C GLY A 41 9.32 -6.10 -4.03
N PRO A 42 10.47 -5.84 -4.67
CA PRO A 42 11.20 -4.59 -4.50
C PRO A 42 10.40 -3.35 -4.90
N THR A 43 9.52 -3.46 -5.89
CA THR A 43 8.65 -2.36 -6.32
C THR A 43 7.54 -2.06 -5.31
N VAL A 44 7.00 -3.10 -4.65
CA VAL A 44 5.97 -2.97 -3.62
C VAL A 44 6.58 -2.36 -2.36
N GLU A 45 7.71 -2.87 -1.92
CA GLU A 45 8.49 -2.33 -0.79
C GLU A 45 8.81 -0.85 -1.00
N ALA A 46 9.29 -0.46 -2.19
CA ALA A 46 9.57 0.93 -2.51
C ALA A 46 8.31 1.82 -2.47
N ALA A 47 7.16 1.29 -2.87
CA ALA A 47 5.89 2.03 -2.81
C ALA A 47 5.39 2.19 -1.36
N ILE A 48 5.56 1.18 -0.52
CA ILE A 48 5.25 1.24 0.93
C ILE A 48 6.19 2.24 1.62
N ASP A 49 7.49 2.19 1.34
CA ASP A 49 8.47 3.11 1.91
C ASP A 49 8.19 4.56 1.51
N ALA A 50 7.80 4.80 0.25
CA ALA A 50 7.38 6.13 -0.19
C ALA A 50 6.12 6.60 0.57
N ALA A 51 5.18 5.69 0.85
CA ALA A 51 3.95 5.99 1.57
C ALA A 51 4.18 6.31 3.06
N LEU A 52 5.24 5.79 3.69
CA LEU A 52 5.66 6.19 5.05
C LEU A 52 6.02 7.69 5.11
N GLY A 53 6.48 8.26 4.00
CA GLY A 53 6.79 9.69 3.87
C GLY A 53 5.65 10.55 3.34
N ASP A 54 4.44 10.00 3.17
CA ASP A 54 3.32 10.72 2.54
C ASP A 54 2.89 11.94 3.37
N ARG A 55 2.39 12.97 2.69
CA ARG A 55 1.89 14.21 3.32
C ARG A 55 0.63 13.95 4.15
N ASP A 56 -0.19 12.99 3.73
CA ASP A 56 -1.41 12.59 4.42
C ASP A 56 -1.11 11.55 5.51
N TRP A 57 -1.51 11.85 6.74
CA TRP A 57 -1.23 10.98 7.89
C TRP A 57 -1.93 9.62 7.80
N GLN A 58 -3.07 9.53 7.11
CA GLN A 58 -3.79 8.26 6.95
C GLN A 58 -3.08 7.32 5.97
N VAL A 59 -2.33 7.90 5.02
CA VAL A 59 -1.50 7.12 4.08
C VAL A 59 -0.28 6.58 4.81
N ARG A 60 0.37 7.40 5.65
CA ARG A 60 1.50 6.96 6.49
C ARG A 60 1.12 5.82 7.42
N GLN A 61 0.01 5.95 8.15
CA GLN A 61 -0.49 4.89 9.03
C GLN A 61 -0.76 3.59 8.28
N ALA A 62 -1.35 3.64 7.08
CA ALA A 62 -1.57 2.45 6.27
C ALA A 62 -0.25 1.75 5.88
N ALA A 63 0.79 2.52 5.59
CA ALA A 63 2.12 1.97 5.28
C ALA A 63 2.82 1.39 6.52
N GLU A 64 2.67 2.04 7.68
CA GLU A 64 3.18 1.54 8.96
C GLU A 64 2.51 0.21 9.35
N ASP A 65 1.19 0.10 9.18
CA ASP A 65 0.44 -1.14 9.43
C ASP A 65 0.93 -2.29 8.52
N LEU A 66 1.22 -1.99 7.25
CA LEU A 66 1.76 -2.98 6.31
C LEU A 66 3.19 -3.41 6.67
N ARG A 67 4.05 -2.47 7.06
CA ARG A 67 5.41 -2.78 7.55
C ARG A 67 5.37 -3.67 8.80
N GLY A 68 4.49 -3.35 9.76
CA GLY A 68 4.36 -4.10 11.00
C GLY A 68 3.74 -5.49 10.86
N THR A 69 3.05 -5.78 9.75
CA THR A 69 2.47 -7.11 9.47
C THR A 69 3.42 -8.04 8.70
N GLY A 70 4.49 -7.52 8.12
CA GLY A 70 5.52 -8.29 7.40
C GLY A 70 6.58 -8.97 8.29
N ASP A 71 6.65 -8.60 9.57
CA ASP A 71 7.58 -9.18 10.55
C ASP A 71 6.85 -10.16 11.49
N PRO A 72 6.95 -11.49 11.30
CA PRO A 72 6.47 -12.45 12.30
C PRO A 72 7.34 -12.51 13.58
N ASP A 73 8.35 -11.65 13.72
CA ASP A 73 9.40 -11.77 14.74
C ASP A 73 9.69 -10.45 15.50
N VAL A 74 8.67 -9.62 15.73
CA VAL A 74 8.78 -8.55 16.74
C VAL A 74 8.55 -9.17 18.11
N ASP A 75 9.60 -9.80 18.65
CA ASP A 75 9.70 -10.16 20.07
C ASP A 75 9.69 -8.86 20.91
N PRO A 76 8.66 -8.61 21.74
CA PRO A 76 8.69 -7.49 22.66
C PRO A 76 9.54 -7.90 23.86
N GLY A 77 10.83 -7.57 23.81
CA GLY A 77 11.70 -7.58 25.00
C GLY A 77 11.18 -6.68 26.12
#